data_AF-A0A3R7U330-F1
#
_entry.id   AF-A0A3R7U330-F1
#
_cell.length_a   1.000
_cell.length_b   1.000
_cell.length_c   1.000
_cell.angle_alpha   90.00
_cell.angle_beta   90.00
_cell.angle_gamma   90.00
#
_symmetry.space_group_name_H-M   'P 1'
#
loop_
_entity.id
_entity.type
_entity.pdbx_description
1 polymer ?
#
loop_
_entity_poly.entity_id
_entity_poly.type
_entity_poly.pdbx_seq_one_letter_code
_entity_poly.pdbx_strand_id
1 'polypeptide(L)' 'MINIVGTYECKIDIKGRVNVPSAIKKQLATIIHEKFILKRSVFSNCIEIHPNCEWKKVMKQMDKLNRFS' A
#
# COMPACT_ATOMS: atom_id res chain seq x y z
N MET A 1 6.86 14.26 4.08
CA MET A 1 6.17 13.54 2.98
C MET A 1 6.93 12.24 2.76
N ILE A 2 6.26 11.10 2.75
CA ILE A 2 6.93 9.79 2.58
C ILE A 2 6.97 9.49 1.10
N ASN A 3 8.17 9.44 0.55
CA ASN A 3 8.39 9.08 -0.85
C ASN A 3 8.92 7.64 -0.87
N ILE A 4 8.23 6.76 -1.59
CA ILE A 4 8.64 5.38 -1.77
C ILE A 4 9.19 5.27 -3.19
N VAL A 5 10.48 5.01 -3.33
CA VAL A 5 11.15 4.89 -4.63
C VAL A 5 12.04 3.66 -4.64
N GLY A 6 12.01 2.96 -5.77
CA GLY A 6 12.87 1.82 -6.07
C GLY A 6 12.09 0.61 -6.57
N THR A 7 12.76 -0.20 -7.39
CA THR A 7 12.24 -1.47 -7.90
C THR A 7 13.15 -2.57 -7.37
N TYR A 8 12.53 -3.60 -6.81
CA TYR A 8 13.25 -4.71 -6.18
C TYR A 8 12.58 -6.03 -6.55
N GLU A 9 13.37 -7.01 -6.93
CA GLU A 9 12.89 -8.37 -7.09
C GLU A 9 12.78 -9.05 -5.73
N CYS A 10 11.61 -9.59 -5.42
CA CYS A 10 11.34 -10.28 -4.18
C CYS A 10 10.78 -11.66 -4.47
N LYS A 11 11.20 -12.67 -3.71
CA LYS A 11 10.63 -14.02 -3.76
C LYS A 11 9.47 -14.12 -2.77
N ILE A 12 8.40 -14.77 -3.21
CA ILE A 12 7.26 -15.13 -2.35
C ILE A 12 7.61 -16.42 -1.63
N ASP A 13 7.40 -16.46 -0.32
CA ASP A 13 7.60 -17.70 0.45
C ASP A 13 6.42 -18.68 0.29
N ILE A 14 6.58 -19.92 0.78
CA ILE A 14 5.54 -20.96 0.72
C ILE A 14 4.22 -20.59 1.40
N LYS A 15 4.21 -19.55 2.23
CA LYS A 15 3.03 -19.03 2.95
C LYS A 15 2.43 -17.80 2.27
N GLY A 16 2.91 -17.45 1.08
CA GLY A 16 2.42 -16.29 0.34
C GLY A 16 2.91 -14.95 0.88
N ARG A 17 3.94 -14.92 1.73
CA ARG A 17 4.49 -13.67 2.27
C ARG A 17 5.63 -13.16 1.39
N VAL A 18 5.71 -11.83 1.28
CA VAL A 18 6.80 -11.12 0.61
C VAL A 18 7.59 -10.37 1.66
N ASN A 19 8.90 -10.58 1.71
CA ASN A 19 9.76 -9.76 2.57
C ASN A 19 9.98 -8.41 1.90
N VAL A 20 9.51 -7.33 2.54
CA VAL A 20 9.71 -5.98 2.03
C VAL A 20 11.23 -5.64 2.05
N PRO A 21 11.79 -5.11 0.96
CA PRO A 21 13.21 -4.73 0.89
C PRO A 21 13.61 -3.78 2.02
N SER A 22 14.82 -3.95 2.55
CA SER A 22 15.33 -3.13 3.67
C SER A 22 15.35 -1.63 3.34
N ALA A 23 15.67 -1.26 2.10
CA ALA A 23 15.64 0.13 1.63
C ALA A 23 14.23 0.75 1.69
N ILE A 24 13.20 -0.01 1.28
CA ILE A 24 11.80 0.42 1.37
C ILE A 24 11.35 0.50 2.83
N LYS A 25 11.73 -0.48 3.67
CA LYS A 25 11.45 -0.43 5.12
C LYS A 25 12.03 0.81 5.79
N LYS A 26 13.24 1.24 5.40
CA LYS A 26 13.86 2.48 5.90
C LYS A 26 13.07 3.73 5.50
N GLN A 27 12.59 3.79 4.25
CA GLN A 27 11.74 4.90 3.78
C GLN A 27 10.38 4.94 4.50
N LEU A 28 9.87 3.77 4.91
CA LEU A 28 8.63 3.61 5.66
C LEU A 28 8.78 3.66 7.18
N ALA A 29 10.00 3.88 7.72
CA ALA A 29 10.28 3.67 9.14
C ALA A 29 9.36 4.43 10.09
N THR A 30 8.88 5.61 9.68
CA THR A 30 7.96 6.44 10.48
C THR A 30 6.55 5.89 10.59
N ILE A 31 6.12 5.03 9.67
CA ILE A 31 4.75 4.49 9.58
C ILE A 31 4.72 2.95 9.53
N ILE A 32 5.87 2.30 9.65
CA ILE A 32 5.97 0.84 9.51
C ILE A 32 5.17 0.07 10.56
N HIS A 33 4.89 0.71 11.69
CA HIS A 33 4.05 0.17 12.77
C HIS A 33 2.55 0.32 12.51
N GLU A 34 2.15 1.12 11.52
CA GLU A 34 0.75 1.28 11.15
C GLU A 34 0.24 0.09 10.34
N LYS A 35 -1.08 -0.05 10.29
CA LYS A 35 -1.72 -1.05 9.42
C LYS A 35 -1.63 -0.58 7.96
N PHE A 36 -1.29 -1.52 7.09
CA PHE A 36 -1.33 -1.32 5.64
C PHE A 36 -2.55 -2.02 5.06
N ILE A 37 -3.12 -1.41 4.02
CA ILE A 37 -4.22 -1.96 3.25
C ILE A 37 -3.64 -2.53 1.96
N LEU A 38 -3.94 -3.79 1.70
CA LEU A 38 -3.60 -4.49 0.47
C LEU A 38 -4.85 -4.54 -0.41
N LYS A 39 -4.74 -4.09 -1.66
CA LYS A 39 -5.84 -4.22 -2.62
C LYS A 39 -5.32 -4.60 -4.00
N ARG A 40 -6.18 -5.24 -4.79
CA ARG A 40 -5.92 -5.39 -6.22
C ARG A 40 -6.04 -4.02 -6.90
N SER A 41 -5.12 -3.70 -7.80
CA SER A 41 -5.24 -2.50 -8.62
C SER A 41 -6.41 -2.64 -9.59
N VAL A 42 -7.09 -1.51 -9.83
CA VAL A 42 -8.17 -1.42 -10.83
C VAL A 42 -7.59 -1.07 -12.21
N PHE A 43 -6.45 -0.38 -12.24
CA PHE A 43 -5.84 0.16 -13.45
C PHE A 43 -4.75 -0.72 -14.05
N SER A 44 -4.22 -1.66 -13.26
CA SER A 44 -3.10 -2.52 -13.67
C SER A 44 -3.25 -3.91 -13.06
N ASN A 45 -2.62 -4.91 -13.67
CA ASN A 45 -2.62 -6.27 -13.13
C ASN A 45 -1.56 -6.43 -12.03
N CYS A 46 -1.73 -5.67 -10.94
CA CYS A 46 -0.81 -5.66 -9.81
C CYS A 46 -1.56 -5.51 -8.48
N ILE A 47 -0.81 -5.70 -7.39
CA ILE A 47 -1.29 -5.47 -6.04
C ILE A 47 -0.75 -4.12 -5.56
N GLU A 48 -1.61 -3.32 -4.97
CA GLU A 48 -1.27 -2.03 -4.38
C GLU A 48 -1.30 -2.12 -2.86
N ILE A 49 -0.33 -1.43 -2.23
CA ILE A 49 -0.22 -1.31 -0.79
C ILE A 49 -0.36 0.17 -0.43
N HIS A 50 -1.27 0.47 0.49
CA HIS A 50 -1.53 1.83 0.96
C HIS A 50 -1.44 1.89 2.47
N PRO A 51 -0.79 2.91 3.07
CA PRO A 51 -0.90 3.14 4.49
C PRO A 51 -2.32 3.54 4.86
N ASN A 52 -2.79 3.14 6.04
CA ASN A 52 -4.17 3.36 6.48
C ASN A 52 -4.58 4.84 6.45
N CYS A 53 -3.66 5.76 6.76
CA CYS A 53 -3.90 7.20 6.72
C CYS A 53 -4.26 7.70 5.32
N GLU A 54 -3.54 7.27 4.28
CA GLU A 54 -3.83 7.64 2.88
C GLU A 54 -5.06 6.90 2.36
N TRP A 55 -5.22 5.62 2.71
CA TRP A 55 -6.41 4.85 2.31
C TRP A 55 -7.71 5.49 2.79
N LYS A 56 -7.74 5.97 4.04
CA LYS A 56 -8.90 6.69 4.59
C LYS A 56 -9.24 7.96 3.80
N LYS A 57 -8.22 8.68 3.29
CA LYS A 57 -8.44 9.88 2.47
C LYS A 57 -9.07 9.51 1.13
N VAL A 58 -8.56 8.45 0.48
CA VAL A 58 -9.11 7.93 -0.78
C VAL A 58 -10.55 7.50 -0.59
N MET A 59 -10.84 6.70 0.44
CA MET A 59 -12.21 6.26 0.74
C MET A 59 -13.15 7.45 1.00
N LYS A 60 -12.71 8.45 1.77
CA LYS A 60 -13.51 9.66 2.01
C LYS A 60 -13.80 10.44 0.73
N GLN A 61 -12.90 10.42 -0.27
CA GLN A 61 -13.16 11.02 -1.57
C GLN A 61 -14.16 10.18 -2.38
N MET A 62 -14.05 8.85 -2.33
CA MET A 62 -14.99 7.94 -2.99
C MET A 62 -16.40 8.06 -2.41
N ASP A 63 -16.55 8.21 -1.10
CA ASP A 63 -17.86 8.39 -0.45
C ASP A 63 -18.61 9.61 -0.99
N LYS A 64 -17.90 10.70 -1.31
CA LYS A 64 -18.51 11.90 -1.93
C LYS A 64 -19.03 11.67 -3.34
N LEU A 65 -18.56 10.63 -4.01
CA LEU A 65 -18.98 10.26 -5.37
C LEU A 65 -20.10 9.22 -5.36
N ASN A 66 -20.47 8.70 -4.18
CA ASN A 66 -21.57 7.77 -4.04
C ASN A 66 -22.91 8.49 -4.30
N ARG A 67 -23.59 8.11 -5.38
CA ARG A 67 -24.88 8.68 -5.79
C ARG A 67 -26.08 8.16 -4.99
N PHE A 68 -25.85 7.22 -4.09
CA PHE A 68 -26.87 6.57 -3.26
C PHE A 68 -26.71 6.90 -1.76
N SER A 69 -25.80 7.82 -1.42
CA SER A 69 -25.64 8.38 -0.07
C SER A 69 -26.48 9.63 0.12
#